data_AF-A0A7J0EER4-F1
#
_entry.id   AF-A0A7J0EER4-F1
#
_cell.length_a   1.000
_cell.length_b   1.000
_cell.length_c   1.000
_cell.angle_alpha   90.00
_cell.angle_beta   90.00
_cell.angle_gamma   90.00
#
_symmetry.space_group_name_H-M   'P 1'
#
loop_
_entity.id
_entity.type
_entity.pdbx_description
1 polymer ?
#
loop_
_entity_poly.entity_id
_entity_poly.type
_entity_poly.pdbx_seq_one_letter_code
_entity_poly.pdbx_strand_id
1 'polypeptide(L)'
;MTDKDENDVLLAASADRKSDWVLDSGSAYHLCREREVFSTYAACDKHIWMVNNTTSRVVGKGSVRFCMEDKKSVNLTKVRHVPNLRKNLISIGMLDLKGCISDASGGTLRIFKENKKMLWGKKTEGLYRLEGSVQVRGATVRHESSGISEKNGQGKQLLHIGTQNKRRACVRKLLGWKPSLTKEADKLRRKTAKDTALHLAALHGKVEAMEELLSHCPDCWEMVNDRGQNILHIAIEYEKVNVISCILKRQWIGNLLNQKDNEGNTPLHMLAASTCFHLVLNQLICHPLADKCAFNKENLTPRDIATSVDSFRLYEVSCQL
;
A
#
# COMPACT_ATOMS: atom_id res chain seq x y z
N MET A 1 16.96 10.68 -50.42
CA MET A 1 16.49 11.68 -49.42
C MET A 1 15.92 10.89 -48.26
N THR A 2 16.36 11.24 -47.06
CA THR A 2 16.44 10.48 -45.80
C THR A 2 15.12 9.97 -45.20
N ASP A 3 15.03 8.65 -45.01
CA ASP A 3 15.10 7.90 -43.74
C ASP A 3 14.46 8.44 -42.44
N LYS A 4 13.85 7.49 -41.70
CA LYS A 4 13.41 7.46 -40.28
C LYS A 4 12.00 7.98 -39.90
N ASP A 5 11.16 7.02 -39.52
CA ASP A 5 10.31 7.12 -38.31
C ASP A 5 10.15 5.74 -37.66
N GLU A 6 11.30 5.17 -37.26
CA GLU A 6 11.40 4.21 -36.15
C GLU A 6 11.85 5.00 -34.90
N ASN A 7 10.90 5.37 -34.03
CA ASN A 7 11.03 5.52 -32.57
C ASN A 7 9.95 6.45 -32.00
N ASP A 8 8.73 5.94 -31.84
CA ASP A 8 7.73 6.63 -31.02
C ASP A 8 7.96 6.35 -29.52
N VAL A 9 8.77 7.24 -28.95
CA VAL A 9 8.57 7.92 -27.65
C VAL A 9 8.59 7.05 -26.39
N LEU A 10 9.81 6.66 -26.00
CA LEU A 10 10.17 6.19 -24.66
C LEU A 10 10.46 7.41 -23.74
N LEU A 11 9.42 8.11 -23.27
CA LEU A 11 9.57 9.19 -22.26
C LEU A 11 9.23 8.67 -20.86
N ALA A 12 10.23 8.09 -20.18
CA ALA A 12 10.16 7.79 -18.76
C ALA A 12 10.40 9.08 -17.95
N ALA A 13 9.33 9.76 -17.56
CA ALA A 13 9.40 10.82 -16.57
C ALA A 13 9.90 10.25 -15.23
N SER A 14 10.97 10.82 -14.67
CA SER A 14 11.41 10.54 -13.30
C SER A 14 10.30 10.97 -12.35
N ALA A 15 9.46 10.02 -11.94
CA ALA A 15 8.42 10.26 -10.96
C ALA A 15 9.08 10.64 -9.63
N ASP A 16 8.98 11.91 -9.26
CA ASP A 16 9.35 12.42 -7.95
C ASP A 16 8.39 11.81 -6.93
N ARG A 17 8.75 10.62 -6.40
CA ARG A 17 7.97 9.93 -5.38
C ARG A 17 8.22 10.64 -4.06
N LYS A 18 7.23 11.38 -3.55
CA LYS A 18 7.28 11.91 -2.18
C LYS A 18 7.55 10.74 -1.23
N SER A 19 8.67 10.83 -0.54
CA SER A 19 9.28 9.68 0.12
C SER A 19 8.46 9.27 1.36
N ASP A 20 7.88 8.07 1.36
CA ASP A 20 7.14 7.51 2.51
C ASP A 20 8.10 6.95 3.57
N TRP A 21 9.11 7.76 3.91
CA TRP A 21 10.18 7.42 4.84
C TRP A 21 9.95 8.10 6.18
N VAL A 22 9.96 7.31 7.24
CA VAL A 22 9.81 7.75 8.62
C VAL A 22 11.17 7.78 9.28
N LEU A 23 11.50 8.89 9.95
CA LEU A 23 12.65 9.00 10.84
C LEU A 23 12.24 8.38 12.18
N ASP A 24 12.85 7.24 12.52
CA ASP A 24 12.38 6.41 13.63
C ASP A 24 13.54 6.03 14.57
N SER A 25 13.45 6.44 15.83
CA SER A 25 14.39 6.06 16.89
C SER A 25 14.16 4.65 17.40
N GLY A 26 12.95 4.11 17.24
CA GLY A 26 12.60 2.73 17.60
C GLY A 26 13.07 1.69 16.58
N SER A 27 13.49 2.12 15.39
CA SER A 27 14.01 1.20 14.38
C SER A 27 15.49 0.88 14.62
N ALA A 28 15.81 -0.41 14.72
CA ALA A 28 17.19 -0.89 14.79
C ALA A 28 17.95 -0.77 13.45
N TYR A 29 17.23 -0.69 12.31
CA TYR A 29 17.82 -0.70 10.98
C TYR A 29 17.20 0.34 10.05
N HIS A 30 17.96 0.80 9.04
CA HIS A 30 17.32 1.42 7.88
C HIS A 30 16.59 0.34 7.09
N LEU A 31 15.29 0.51 6.89
CA LEU A 31 14.38 -0.48 6.32
C LEU A 31 13.68 0.11 5.09
N CYS A 32 13.70 -0.62 3.99
CA CYS A 32 13.10 -0.19 2.73
C CYS A 32 12.31 -1.33 2.07
N ARG A 33 11.13 -1.03 1.53
CA ARG A 33 10.28 -2.00 0.84
C ARG A 33 10.56 -2.12 -0.66
N GLU A 34 11.01 -1.05 -1.31
CA GLU A 34 11.18 -1.02 -2.77
C GLU A 34 12.60 -1.46 -3.17
N ARG A 35 12.73 -2.39 -4.12
CA ARG A 35 14.04 -2.83 -4.62
C ARG A 35 14.67 -1.78 -5.54
N GLU A 36 13.86 -1.04 -6.27
CA GLU A 36 14.23 -0.16 -7.37
C GLU A 36 14.96 1.11 -6.90
N VAL A 37 14.79 1.47 -5.63
CA VAL A 37 15.40 2.66 -5.04
C VAL A 37 16.85 2.45 -4.58
N PHE A 38 17.32 1.21 -4.61
CA PHE A 38 18.69 0.87 -4.19
C PHE A 38 19.71 1.20 -5.29
N SER A 39 20.66 2.07 -4.96
CA SER A 39 21.82 2.40 -5.80
C SER A 39 22.92 1.33 -5.81
N THR A 40 23.01 0.56 -4.71
CA THR A 40 23.81 -0.67 -4.60
C THR A 40 22.94 -1.75 -4.00
N TYR A 41 23.17 -3.01 -4.33
CA TYR A 41 22.36 -4.11 -3.80
C TYR A 41 23.13 -5.42 -3.75
N ALA A 42 23.12 -6.08 -2.60
CA ALA A 42 23.55 -7.45 -2.40
C ALA A 42 22.35 -8.25 -1.88
N ALA A 43 22.00 -9.33 -2.59
CA ALA A 43 20.99 -10.26 -2.10
C ALA A 43 21.47 -10.93 -0.81
N CYS A 44 20.55 -11.18 0.09
CA CYS A 44 20.79 -12.03 1.26
C CYS A 44 19.47 -12.65 1.70
N ASP A 45 19.54 -13.66 2.54
CA ASP A 45 18.38 -14.23 3.20
C ASP A 45 18.62 -14.23 4.69
N LYS A 46 18.01 -13.27 5.37
CA LYS A 46 18.14 -13.07 6.82
C LYS A 46 16.80 -12.70 7.41
N HIS A 47 16.63 -12.95 8.70
CA HIS A 47 15.46 -12.51 9.45
C HIS A 47 15.86 -11.45 10.47
N ILE A 48 14.96 -10.48 10.69
CA ILE A 48 15.09 -9.47 11.74
C ILE A 48 13.88 -9.47 12.64
N TRP A 49 14.09 -9.18 13.91
CA TRP A 49 13.03 -8.86 14.84
C TRP A 49 12.46 -7.47 14.57
N MET A 50 11.15 -7.39 14.61
CA MET A 50 10.36 -6.17 14.50
C MET A 50 9.85 -5.79 15.89
N VAL A 51 9.47 -4.51 16.07
CA VAL A 51 8.99 -3.98 17.37
C VAL A 51 7.75 -4.70 17.90
N ASN A 52 6.94 -5.29 17.03
CA ASN A 52 5.76 -6.09 17.38
C ASN A 52 6.09 -7.54 17.76
N ASN A 53 7.35 -7.86 18.09
CA ASN A 53 7.84 -9.20 18.38
C ASN A 53 7.62 -10.22 17.26
N THR A 54 7.45 -9.78 16.00
CA THR A 54 7.46 -10.68 14.85
C THR A 54 8.81 -10.64 14.14
N THR A 55 9.05 -11.63 13.28
CA THR A 55 10.21 -11.62 12.39
C THR A 55 9.84 -11.16 10.99
N SER A 56 10.71 -10.40 10.33
CA SER A 56 10.59 -10.03 8.92
C SER A 56 11.77 -10.52 8.10
N ARG A 57 11.49 -11.03 6.89
CA ARG A 57 12.51 -11.49 5.95
C ARG A 57 13.18 -10.30 5.25
N VAL A 58 14.50 -10.24 5.37
CA VAL A 58 15.39 -9.35 4.65
C VAL A 58 15.93 -10.09 3.44
N VAL A 59 15.56 -9.64 2.25
CA VAL A 59 15.93 -10.29 0.96
C VAL A 59 17.14 -9.62 0.28
N GLY A 60 17.67 -8.56 0.90
CA GLY A 60 18.85 -7.88 0.41
C GLY A 60 19.25 -6.68 1.26
N LYS A 61 20.41 -6.13 0.93
CA LYS A 61 20.98 -4.98 1.61
C LYS A 61 21.74 -4.12 0.62
N GLY A 62 21.73 -2.81 0.83
CA GLY A 62 22.39 -1.89 -0.09
C GLY A 62 22.43 -0.45 0.38
N SER A 63 22.52 0.45 -0.58
CA SER A 63 22.56 1.90 -0.35
C SER A 63 21.41 2.61 -1.08
N VAL A 64 20.76 3.55 -0.42
CA VAL A 64 19.68 4.38 -0.97
C VAL A 64 20.12 5.84 -0.92
N ARG A 65 19.90 6.57 -2.02
CA ARG A 65 20.28 7.97 -2.13
C ARG A 65 19.04 8.86 -2.09
N PHE A 66 19.11 9.93 -1.30
CA PHE A 66 18.05 10.92 -1.14
C PHE A 66 18.51 12.26 -1.70
N CYS A 67 17.60 12.99 -2.32
CA CYS A 67 17.70 14.40 -2.63
C CYS A 67 16.87 15.16 -1.61
N MET A 68 17.51 16.03 -0.82
CA MET A 68 16.78 16.91 0.10
C MET A 68 16.23 18.13 -0.65
N GLU A 69 15.27 18.85 -0.08
CA GLU A 69 14.69 20.04 -0.73
C GLU A 69 15.72 21.14 -1.02
N ASP A 70 16.81 21.20 -0.23
CA ASP A 70 17.96 22.08 -0.48
C ASP A 70 18.92 21.55 -1.57
N LYS A 71 18.48 20.53 -2.32
CA LYS A 71 19.21 19.83 -3.39
C LYS A 71 20.46 19.06 -2.92
N LYS A 72 20.71 18.95 -1.61
CA LYS A 72 21.82 18.12 -1.12
C LYS A 72 21.48 16.64 -1.26
N SER A 73 22.47 15.87 -1.72
CA SER A 73 22.34 14.42 -1.85
C SER A 73 22.87 13.73 -0.59
N VAL A 74 22.06 12.86 0.00
CA VAL A 74 22.44 12.04 1.17
C VAL A 74 22.42 10.57 0.79
N ASN A 75 23.48 9.83 1.12
CA ASN A 75 23.57 8.40 0.84
C ASN A 75 23.47 7.58 2.14
N LEU A 76 22.37 6.85 2.30
CA LEU A 76 22.23 5.89 3.38
C LEU A 76 22.78 4.54 2.95
N THR A 77 23.77 4.04 3.67
CA THR A 77 24.34 2.70 3.48
C THR A 77 23.77 1.71 4.48
N LYS A 78 23.90 0.41 4.19
CA LYS A 78 23.41 -0.69 5.03
C LYS A 78 21.88 -0.72 5.18
N VAL A 79 21.15 -0.17 4.21
CA VAL A 79 19.68 -0.25 4.13
C VAL A 79 19.28 -1.68 3.83
N ARG A 80 18.32 -2.23 4.58
CA ARG A 80 17.81 -3.60 4.41
C ARG A 80 16.53 -3.57 3.59
N HIS A 81 16.45 -4.44 2.58
CA HIS A 81 15.28 -4.61 1.74
C HIS A 81 14.33 -5.65 2.36
N VAL A 82 13.15 -5.21 2.76
CA VAL A 82 12.09 -6.03 3.36
C VAL A 82 10.79 -5.74 2.60
N PRO A 83 10.40 -6.59 1.63
CA PRO A 83 9.30 -6.31 0.70
C PRO A 83 7.95 -6.04 1.36
N ASN A 84 7.72 -6.63 2.55
CA ASN A 84 6.43 -6.60 3.25
C ASN A 84 6.29 -5.43 4.25
N LEU A 85 7.15 -4.42 4.18
CA LEU A 85 7.08 -3.23 5.04
C LEU A 85 5.92 -2.32 4.67
N ARG A 86 5.22 -1.79 5.67
CA ARG A 86 4.17 -0.77 5.49
C ARG A 86 4.71 0.64 5.28
N LYS A 87 5.89 0.94 5.86
CA LYS A 87 6.58 2.23 5.77
C LYS A 87 8.07 1.99 5.66
N ASN A 88 8.77 2.84 4.91
CA ASN A 88 10.22 2.84 4.93
C ASN A 88 10.70 3.54 6.20
N LEU A 89 11.74 3.02 6.85
CA LEU A 89 12.25 3.55 8.11
C LEU A 89 13.72 3.97 7.96
N ILE A 90 14.05 5.16 8.44
CA ILE A 90 15.41 5.61 8.66
C ILE A 90 15.66 5.48 10.17
N SER A 91 16.41 4.47 10.57
CA SER A 91 16.90 4.33 11.94
C SER A 91 17.74 5.55 12.36
N ILE A 92 17.25 6.29 13.35
CA ILE A 92 18.00 7.41 13.95
C ILE A 92 19.22 6.86 14.71
N GLY A 93 19.09 5.71 15.37
CA GLY A 93 20.21 5.05 16.06
C GLY A 93 21.36 4.65 15.13
N MET A 94 21.07 4.21 13.89
CA MET A 94 22.14 3.95 12.91
C MET A 94 22.84 5.23 12.42
N LEU A 95 22.17 6.39 12.48
CA LEU A 95 22.78 7.68 12.15
C LEU A 95 23.63 8.18 13.33
N ASP A 96 23.15 8.00 14.56
CA ASP A 96 23.88 8.29 15.79
C ASP A 96 25.21 7.52 15.85
N LEU A 97 25.19 6.21 15.57
CA LEU A 97 26.40 5.39 15.42
C LEU A 97 27.36 5.86 14.31
N LYS A 98 26.91 6.74 13.40
CA LYS A 98 27.73 7.39 12.37
C LYS A 98 28.15 8.81 12.74
N GLY A 99 27.97 9.21 14.01
CA GLY A 99 28.28 10.54 14.54
C GLY A 99 27.28 11.63 14.14
N CYS A 100 26.03 11.25 13.82
CA CYS A 100 24.99 12.23 13.52
C CYS A 100 24.21 12.60 14.78
N ILE A 101 23.87 13.88 14.92
CA ILE A 101 23.11 14.41 16.06
C ILE A 101 21.67 14.70 15.60
N SER A 102 20.69 14.28 16.40
CA SER A 102 19.27 14.57 16.15
C SER A 102 18.75 15.69 17.06
N ASP A 103 18.08 16.68 16.48
CA ASP A 103 17.33 17.75 17.18
C ASP A 103 15.86 17.69 16.76
N ALA A 104 14.97 17.53 17.73
CA ALA A 104 13.53 17.54 17.53
C ALA A 104 12.92 18.77 18.21
N SER A 105 12.56 19.78 17.43
CA SER A 105 12.00 21.03 17.94
C SER A 105 11.02 21.66 16.94
N GLY A 106 9.96 22.30 17.45
CA GLY A 106 8.96 23.01 16.62
C GLY A 106 8.29 22.12 15.56
N GLY A 107 8.02 20.85 15.88
CA GLY A 107 7.40 19.89 14.96
C GLY A 107 8.31 19.41 13.82
N THR A 108 9.60 19.71 13.86
CA THR A 108 10.59 19.25 12.88
C THR A 108 11.65 18.41 13.58
N LEU A 109 12.01 17.27 12.98
CA LEU A 109 13.19 16.50 13.37
C LEU A 109 14.30 16.80 12.37
N ARG A 110 15.47 17.22 12.85
CA ARG A 110 16.65 17.58 12.07
C ARG A 110 17.80 16.67 12.48
N ILE A 111 18.50 16.12 11.50
CA ILE A 111 19.69 15.30 11.71
C ILE A 111 20.89 16.06 11.14
N PHE A 112 21.91 16.24 11.95
CA PHE A 112 23.14 16.95 11.63
C PHE A 112 24.33 16.00 11.61
N LYS A 113 25.31 16.26 10.74
CA LYS A 113 26.63 15.63 10.79
C LYS A 113 27.66 16.75 10.63
N GLU A 114 28.64 16.81 11.53
CA GLU A 114 29.69 17.86 11.52
C GLU A 114 29.08 19.28 11.43
N ASN A 115 28.07 19.56 12.26
CA ASN A 115 27.29 20.81 12.28
C ASN A 115 26.52 21.16 10.98
N LYS A 116 26.51 20.27 9.99
CA LYS A 116 25.75 20.45 8.75
C LYS A 116 24.46 19.66 8.81
N LYS A 117 23.34 20.33 8.59
CA LYS A 117 22.02 19.71 8.45
C LYS A 117 22.05 18.74 7.26
N MET A 118 21.83 17.45 7.53
CA MET A 118 21.94 16.35 6.59
C MET A 118 20.55 15.84 6.17
N LEU A 119 19.72 15.46 7.14
CA LEU A 119 18.34 14.99 6.91
C LEU A 119 17.38 15.80 7.78
N TRP A 120 16.12 15.93 7.36
CA TRP A 120 15.08 16.45 8.23
C TRP A 120 13.71 15.94 7.80
N GLY A 121 12.76 16.03 8.72
CA GLY A 121 11.38 15.65 8.48
C GLY A 121 10.41 16.45 9.33
N LYS A 122 9.18 16.57 8.87
CA LYS A 122 8.09 17.23 9.61
C LYS A 122 7.23 16.20 10.32
N LYS A 123 6.75 16.55 11.51
CA LYS A 123 5.79 15.74 12.26
C LYS A 123 4.43 15.81 11.57
N THR A 124 3.88 14.66 11.23
CA THR A 124 2.55 14.52 10.63
C THR A 124 1.94 13.24 11.17
N GLU A 125 0.75 13.33 11.75
CA GLU A 125 0.05 12.17 12.37
C GLU A 125 0.93 11.46 13.42
N GLY A 126 1.68 12.22 14.22
CA GLY A 126 2.55 11.68 15.26
C GLY A 126 3.93 11.18 14.78
N LEU A 127 4.15 11.03 13.48
CA LEU A 127 5.41 10.51 12.91
C LEU A 127 6.23 11.60 12.22
N TYR A 128 7.56 11.54 12.32
CA TYR A 128 8.45 12.43 11.57
C TYR A 128 8.69 11.85 10.17
N ARG A 129 8.11 12.50 9.16
CA ARG A 129 8.21 12.09 7.75
C ARG A 129 9.31 12.89 7.05
N LEU A 130 10.19 12.20 6.32
CA LEU A 130 11.33 12.82 5.64
C LEU A 130 10.88 13.89 4.63
N GLU A 131 11.51 15.06 4.66
CA GLU A 131 11.34 16.13 3.67
C GLU A 131 12.43 16.00 2.60
N GLY A 132 12.21 15.08 1.67
CA GLY A 132 13.10 14.82 0.55
C GLY A 132 12.52 13.77 -0.38
N SER A 133 13.18 13.55 -1.51
CA SER A 133 12.83 12.52 -2.49
C SER A 133 13.95 11.51 -2.66
N VAL A 134 13.59 10.31 -3.09
CA VAL A 134 14.57 9.26 -3.33
C VAL A 134 15.12 9.42 -4.75
N GLN A 135 16.44 9.53 -4.88
CA GLN A 135 17.09 9.55 -6.19
C GLN A 135 17.14 8.13 -6.73
N VAL A 136 16.15 7.79 -7.55
CA VAL A 136 16.24 6.63 -8.42
C VAL A 136 17.19 6.98 -9.56
N ARG A 137 18.16 6.12 -9.86
CA ARG A 137 18.94 6.26 -11.09
C ARG A 137 17.98 6.05 -12.27
N GLY A 138 17.50 7.15 -12.84
CA GLY A 138 16.87 7.18 -14.16
C GLY A 138 17.85 7.77 -15.15
N ALA A 139 17.85 7.26 -16.38
CA ALA A 139 18.44 7.94 -17.52
C ALA A 139 18.07 9.45 -17.49
N THR A 140 19.09 10.26 -17.69
CA THR A 140 19.06 11.72 -17.77
C THR A 140 18.06 12.22 -18.81
N VAL A 141 17.27 13.26 -18.54
CA VAL A 141 17.15 14.48 -19.38
C VAL A 141 16.62 15.65 -18.52
N ARG A 142 17.25 16.82 -18.71
CA ARG A 142 16.92 18.14 -18.15
C ARG A 142 15.80 18.79 -18.96
N HIS A 143 14.96 19.64 -18.34
CA HIS A 143 14.86 21.05 -18.75
C HIS A 143 14.03 21.88 -17.77
N GLU A 144 14.37 23.16 -17.73
CA GLU A 144 13.91 24.21 -16.84
C GLU A 144 12.53 24.78 -17.21
N SER A 145 11.81 25.17 -16.14
CA SER A 145 10.90 26.31 -15.97
C SER A 145 9.96 26.76 -17.09
N SER A 146 8.66 26.77 -16.75
CA SER A 146 7.80 27.95 -16.95
C SER A 146 6.75 27.95 -15.84
N GLY A 147 6.76 28.97 -14.98
CA GLY A 147 5.83 29.08 -13.87
C GLY A 147 4.43 29.51 -14.31
N ILE A 148 3.41 29.12 -13.54
CA ILE A 148 2.23 29.94 -13.25
C ILE A 148 1.97 29.82 -11.74
N SER A 149 1.87 30.99 -11.13
CA SER A 149 1.59 31.30 -9.74
C SER A 149 0.14 30.99 -9.36
N GLU A 150 -0.06 30.64 -8.07
CA GLU A 150 -1.20 30.96 -7.17
C GLU A 150 -2.64 30.79 -7.70
N LYS A 151 -3.64 30.26 -6.99
CA LYS A 151 -3.96 30.35 -5.55
C LYS A 151 -5.26 29.54 -5.33
N ASN A 152 -5.53 29.25 -4.06
CA ASN A 152 -6.85 28.96 -3.46
C ASN A 152 -7.14 27.49 -3.08
N GLY A 153 -7.57 27.37 -1.82
CA GLY A 153 -7.45 26.18 -1.00
C GLY A 153 -8.46 25.07 -1.31
N GLN A 154 -7.94 23.85 -1.22
CA GLN A 154 -8.66 22.63 -0.81
C GLN A 154 -7.61 21.58 -0.40
N GLY A 155 -7.13 21.69 0.85
CA GLY A 155 -6.14 20.79 1.46
C GLY A 155 -6.61 19.36 1.73
N LYS A 156 -7.67 18.89 1.06
CA LYS A 156 -8.20 17.52 1.12
C LYS A 156 -8.25 16.80 -0.24
N GLN A 157 -7.82 17.45 -1.33
CA GLN A 157 -7.96 16.95 -2.70
C GLN A 157 -6.70 16.25 -3.27
N LEU A 158 -5.60 16.12 -2.52
CA LEU A 158 -4.30 15.70 -3.08
C LEU A 158 -3.88 14.24 -2.76
N LEU A 159 -4.82 13.39 -2.35
CA LEU A 159 -4.64 11.92 -2.31
C LEU A 159 -5.36 11.21 -3.47
N HIS A 160 -6.16 11.93 -4.28
CA HIS A 160 -7.07 11.30 -5.24
C HIS A 160 -6.61 11.35 -6.71
N ILE A 161 -5.70 12.26 -7.10
CA ILE A 161 -5.35 12.45 -8.53
C ILE A 161 -4.51 11.28 -9.10
N GLY A 162 -3.58 10.72 -8.30
CA GLY A 162 -2.83 9.51 -8.69
C GLY A 162 -3.73 8.27 -8.83
N THR A 163 -4.78 8.19 -8.01
CA THR A 163 -5.79 7.14 -8.14
C THR A 163 -6.65 7.33 -9.38
N GLN A 164 -6.98 8.56 -9.79
CA GLN A 164 -7.79 8.78 -11.00
C GLN A 164 -7.07 8.38 -12.28
N ASN A 165 -5.76 8.60 -12.41
CA ASN A 165 -5.02 8.19 -13.62
C ASN A 165 -4.78 6.67 -13.69
N LYS A 166 -4.46 6.02 -12.56
CA LYS A 166 -4.40 4.54 -12.48
C LYS A 166 -5.78 3.90 -12.66
N ARG A 167 -6.85 4.46 -12.06
CA ARG A 167 -8.25 4.03 -12.25
C ARG A 167 -8.69 4.20 -13.69
N ARG A 168 -8.41 5.33 -14.32
CA ARG A 168 -8.75 5.59 -15.73
C ARG A 168 -8.00 4.67 -16.70
N ALA A 169 -6.77 4.27 -16.39
CA ALA A 169 -6.04 3.31 -17.23
C ALA A 169 -6.66 1.91 -17.14
N CYS A 170 -7.00 1.44 -15.94
CA CYS A 170 -7.66 0.14 -15.73
C CYS A 170 -9.09 0.14 -16.30
N VAL A 171 -9.88 1.20 -16.06
CA VAL A 171 -11.28 1.30 -16.53
C VAL A 171 -11.35 1.48 -18.06
N ARG A 172 -10.44 2.25 -18.69
CA ARG A 172 -10.40 2.37 -20.16
C ARG A 172 -10.03 1.07 -20.86
N LYS A 173 -9.10 0.29 -20.29
CA LYS A 173 -8.76 -1.04 -20.82
C LYS A 173 -9.89 -2.06 -20.61
N LEU A 174 -10.59 -1.99 -19.47
CA LEU A 174 -11.77 -2.84 -19.20
C LEU A 174 -12.96 -2.52 -20.12
N LEU A 175 -13.22 -1.24 -20.40
CA LEU A 175 -14.27 -0.80 -21.34
C LEU A 175 -14.01 -1.25 -22.78
N GLY A 176 -12.75 -1.53 -23.14
CA GLY A 176 -12.39 -2.15 -24.42
C GLY A 176 -12.63 -3.66 -24.46
N TRP A 177 -12.85 -4.31 -23.32
CA TRP A 177 -12.75 -5.78 -23.19
C TRP A 177 -14.07 -6.54 -23.35
N LYS A 178 -15.24 -5.87 -23.39
CA LYS A 178 -16.52 -6.44 -23.87
C LYS A 178 -17.64 -5.38 -23.89
N PRO A 179 -18.10 -4.91 -25.08
CA PRO A 179 -19.22 -3.98 -25.20
C PRO A 179 -20.53 -4.49 -24.61
N SER A 180 -20.68 -5.80 -24.40
CA SER A 180 -21.88 -6.43 -23.82
C SER A 180 -22.05 -6.19 -22.30
N LEU A 181 -21.01 -5.76 -21.59
CA LEU A 181 -21.09 -5.39 -20.16
C LEU A 181 -21.66 -3.98 -19.92
N THR A 182 -21.88 -3.19 -20.98
CA THR A 182 -22.24 -1.77 -20.90
C THR A 182 -23.63 -1.52 -20.32
N LYS A 183 -24.60 -2.41 -20.57
CA LYS A 183 -25.97 -2.27 -20.04
C LYS A 183 -26.06 -2.52 -18.52
N GLU A 184 -25.23 -3.40 -17.98
CA GLU A 184 -25.11 -3.62 -16.53
C GLU A 184 -24.21 -2.56 -15.87
N ALA A 185 -23.12 -2.15 -16.53
CA ALA A 185 -22.21 -1.11 -16.06
C ALA A 185 -22.88 0.26 -15.82
N ASP A 186 -23.87 0.65 -16.64
CA ASP A 186 -24.63 1.89 -16.42
C ASP A 186 -25.67 1.79 -15.29
N LYS A 187 -26.08 0.57 -14.91
CA LYS A 187 -26.85 0.34 -13.68
C LYS A 187 -25.93 0.38 -12.45
N LEU A 188 -24.70 -0.13 -12.58
CA LEU A 188 -23.64 -0.09 -11.56
C LEU A 188 -23.13 1.34 -11.26
N ARG A 189 -23.04 2.21 -12.27
CA ARG A 189 -22.57 3.61 -12.12
C ARG A 189 -23.40 4.43 -11.13
N ARG A 190 -24.66 4.03 -10.86
CA ARG A 190 -25.57 4.70 -9.93
C ARG A 190 -25.44 4.25 -8.46
N LYS A 191 -24.74 3.15 -8.15
CA LYS A 191 -24.67 2.62 -6.76
C LYS A 191 -23.29 2.79 -6.10
N THR A 192 -22.19 2.87 -6.85
CA THR A 192 -20.84 2.96 -6.27
C THR A 192 -19.89 3.80 -7.13
N ALA A 193 -19.61 5.04 -6.72
CA ALA A 193 -18.87 6.00 -7.55
C ALA A 193 -17.33 5.79 -7.57
N LYS A 194 -16.75 4.93 -6.71
CA LYS A 194 -15.31 4.64 -6.69
C LYS A 194 -14.90 3.16 -6.70
N ASP A 195 -15.78 2.22 -7.03
CA ASP A 195 -15.35 0.83 -7.25
C ASP A 195 -14.34 0.75 -8.41
N THR A 196 -13.25 0.00 -8.20
CA THR A 196 -12.26 -0.24 -9.26
C THR A 196 -12.70 -1.42 -10.13
N ALA A 197 -12.12 -1.55 -11.31
CA ALA A 197 -12.31 -2.72 -12.17
C ALA A 197 -12.10 -4.05 -11.43
N LEU A 198 -11.14 -4.08 -10.48
CA LEU A 198 -10.85 -5.25 -9.68
C LEU A 198 -11.96 -5.55 -8.65
N HIS A 199 -12.54 -4.52 -8.01
CA HIS A 199 -13.71 -4.68 -7.14
C HIS A 199 -14.91 -5.20 -7.92
N LEU A 200 -15.13 -4.71 -9.15
CA LEU A 200 -16.21 -5.19 -10.01
C LEU A 200 -16.00 -6.65 -10.42
N ALA A 201 -14.78 -7.05 -10.78
CA ALA A 201 -14.45 -8.44 -11.08
C ALA A 201 -14.70 -9.34 -9.85
N ALA A 202 -14.27 -8.90 -8.67
CA ALA A 202 -14.50 -9.60 -7.41
C ALA A 202 -16.00 -9.72 -7.09
N LEU A 203 -16.76 -8.63 -7.22
CA LEU A 203 -18.21 -8.57 -6.99
C LEU A 203 -18.99 -9.56 -7.86
N HIS A 204 -18.58 -9.73 -9.12
CA HIS A 204 -19.23 -10.65 -10.06
C HIS A 204 -18.63 -12.06 -10.08
N GLY A 205 -17.63 -12.35 -9.24
CA GLY A 205 -17.00 -13.66 -9.21
C GLY A 205 -16.16 -14.00 -10.45
N LYS A 206 -15.70 -13.00 -11.22
CA LYS A 206 -14.97 -13.20 -12.49
C LYS A 206 -13.47 -13.33 -12.23
N VAL A 207 -13.03 -14.53 -11.86
CA VAL A 207 -11.62 -14.80 -11.50
C VAL A 207 -10.68 -14.54 -12.68
N GLU A 208 -11.05 -14.92 -13.90
CA GLU A 208 -10.22 -14.74 -15.09
C GLU A 208 -9.96 -13.24 -15.37
N ALA A 209 -11.01 -12.42 -15.27
CA ALA A 209 -10.88 -10.98 -15.39
C ALA A 209 -10.02 -10.38 -14.25
N MET A 210 -10.10 -10.96 -13.05
CA MET A 210 -9.26 -10.56 -11.92
C MET A 210 -7.78 -10.90 -12.16
N GLU A 211 -7.48 -12.10 -12.67
CA GLU A 211 -6.11 -12.52 -13.03
C GLU A 211 -5.48 -11.60 -14.08
N GLU A 212 -6.23 -11.27 -15.12
CA GLU A 212 -5.76 -10.40 -16.19
C GLU A 212 -5.56 -8.95 -15.72
N LEU A 213 -6.45 -8.44 -14.87
CA LEU A 213 -6.26 -7.12 -14.26
C LEU A 213 -4.99 -7.08 -13.40
N LEU A 214 -4.72 -8.15 -12.66
CA LEU A 214 -3.51 -8.29 -11.84
C LEU A 214 -2.25 -8.48 -12.68
N SER A 215 -2.33 -9.11 -13.86
CA SER A 215 -1.18 -9.28 -14.76
C SER A 215 -0.73 -7.94 -15.35
N HIS A 216 -1.69 -7.08 -15.72
CA HIS A 216 -1.40 -5.76 -16.26
C HIS A 216 -1.17 -4.68 -15.20
N CYS A 217 -1.75 -4.83 -14.02
CA CYS A 217 -1.62 -3.89 -12.91
C CYS A 217 -1.40 -4.65 -11.59
N PRO A 218 -0.16 -5.12 -11.32
CA PRO A 218 0.13 -5.96 -10.16
C PRO A 218 -0.16 -5.32 -8.80
N ASP A 219 -0.24 -3.99 -8.72
CA ASP A 219 -0.52 -3.25 -7.47
C ASP A 219 -2.01 -2.93 -7.27
N CYS A 220 -2.89 -3.28 -8.22
CA CYS A 220 -4.29 -2.84 -8.15
C CYS A 220 -5.11 -3.51 -7.02
N TRP A 221 -4.57 -4.57 -6.39
CA TRP A 221 -5.14 -5.19 -5.20
C TRP A 221 -5.06 -4.31 -3.94
N GLU A 222 -4.14 -3.32 -3.89
CA GLU A 222 -4.02 -2.38 -2.75
C GLU A 222 -5.17 -1.37 -2.71
N MET A 223 -5.95 -1.27 -3.78
CA MET A 223 -6.99 -0.26 -3.92
C MET A 223 -8.22 -0.59 -3.06
N VAL A 224 -8.84 0.45 -2.51
CA VAL A 224 -10.12 0.37 -1.81
C VAL A 224 -11.20 1.19 -2.50
N ASN A 225 -12.45 0.80 -2.29
CA ASN A 225 -13.62 1.55 -2.73
C ASN A 225 -13.96 2.73 -1.78
N ASP A 226 -15.10 3.39 -2.00
CA ASP A 226 -15.55 4.52 -1.17
C ASP A 226 -15.83 4.16 0.29
N ARG A 227 -16.15 2.89 0.56
CA ARG A 227 -16.37 2.36 1.90
C ARG A 227 -15.06 1.94 2.59
N GLY A 228 -13.90 2.17 1.97
CA GLY A 228 -12.61 1.69 2.49
C GLY A 228 -12.44 0.18 2.35
N GLN A 229 -13.33 -0.50 1.64
CA GLN A 229 -13.29 -1.94 1.45
C GLN A 229 -12.28 -2.32 0.37
N ASN A 230 -11.51 -3.37 0.62
CA ASN A 230 -10.68 -4.03 -0.38
C ASN A 230 -11.45 -5.14 -1.12
N ILE A 231 -10.81 -5.78 -2.08
CA ILE A 231 -11.39 -6.87 -2.88
C ILE A 231 -11.88 -8.06 -2.06
N LEU A 232 -11.27 -8.33 -0.89
CA LEU A 232 -11.66 -9.45 -0.02
C LEU A 232 -12.94 -9.13 0.74
N HIS A 233 -13.12 -7.89 1.22
CA HIS A 233 -14.41 -7.44 1.78
C HIS A 233 -15.54 -7.61 0.75
N ILE A 234 -15.30 -7.20 -0.50
CA ILE A 234 -16.30 -7.36 -1.58
C ILE A 234 -16.58 -8.83 -1.87
N ALA A 235 -15.54 -9.66 -1.96
CA ALA A 235 -15.73 -11.08 -2.21
C ALA A 235 -16.55 -11.77 -1.09
N ILE A 236 -16.41 -11.33 0.16
CA ILE A 236 -17.21 -11.83 1.30
C ILE A 236 -18.63 -11.28 1.26
N GLU A 237 -18.81 -9.97 1.09
CA GLU A 237 -20.12 -9.29 1.03
C GLU A 237 -21.04 -9.89 -0.05
N TYR A 238 -20.46 -10.31 -1.18
CA TYR A 238 -21.19 -10.87 -2.32
C TYR A 238 -21.03 -12.40 -2.46
N GLU A 239 -20.48 -13.08 -1.46
CA GLU A 239 -20.38 -14.54 -1.37
C GLU A 239 -19.64 -15.21 -2.54
N LYS A 240 -18.56 -14.58 -3.01
CA LYS A 240 -17.78 -15.05 -4.16
C LYS A 240 -16.65 -15.97 -3.74
N VAL A 241 -17.03 -17.20 -3.37
CA VAL A 241 -16.14 -18.27 -2.86
C VAL A 241 -14.94 -18.55 -3.78
N ASN A 242 -15.15 -18.56 -5.09
CA ASN A 242 -14.10 -18.76 -6.09
C ASN A 242 -13.05 -17.63 -6.07
N VAL A 243 -13.49 -16.39 -5.89
CA VAL A 243 -12.62 -15.21 -5.75
C VAL A 243 -11.88 -15.24 -4.42
N ILE A 244 -12.55 -15.55 -3.31
CA ILE A 244 -11.91 -15.70 -1.99
C ILE A 244 -10.80 -16.76 -2.06
N SER A 245 -11.09 -17.92 -2.64
CA SER A 245 -10.13 -19.01 -2.82
C SER A 245 -8.93 -18.61 -3.68
N CYS A 246 -9.14 -17.79 -4.72
CA CYS A 246 -8.06 -17.24 -5.53
C CYS A 246 -7.20 -16.25 -4.74
N ILE A 247 -7.84 -15.32 -4.02
CA ILE A 247 -7.18 -14.29 -3.21
C ILE A 247 -6.33 -14.92 -2.09
N LEU A 248 -6.84 -15.95 -1.42
CA LEU A 248 -6.15 -16.63 -0.31
C LEU A 248 -4.84 -17.31 -0.72
N LYS A 249 -4.69 -17.69 -1.99
CA LYS A 249 -3.47 -18.29 -2.54
C LYS A 249 -2.37 -17.27 -2.84
N ARG A 250 -2.64 -15.97 -2.65
CA ARG A 250 -1.73 -14.88 -3.04
C ARG A 250 -0.78 -14.51 -1.92
N GLN A 251 0.46 -14.20 -2.29
CA GLN A 251 1.50 -13.81 -1.35
C GLN A 251 1.18 -12.50 -0.61
N TRP A 252 0.35 -11.63 -1.20
CA TRP A 252 -0.05 -10.34 -0.63
C TRP A 252 -1.27 -10.41 0.31
N ILE A 253 -1.81 -11.61 0.59
CA ILE A 253 -3.03 -11.80 1.40
C ILE A 253 -2.96 -11.16 2.79
N GLY A 254 -1.78 -11.16 3.43
CA GLY A 254 -1.59 -10.57 4.77
C GLY A 254 -1.93 -9.08 4.85
N ASN A 255 -1.82 -8.35 3.73
CA ASN A 255 -2.16 -6.93 3.69
C ASN A 255 -3.68 -6.71 3.66
N LEU A 256 -4.45 -7.65 3.12
CA LEU A 256 -5.90 -7.53 2.99
C LEU A 256 -6.64 -8.02 4.22
N LEU A 257 -6.14 -9.08 4.88
CA LEU A 257 -6.82 -9.78 5.98
C LEU A 257 -7.16 -8.90 7.18
N ASN A 258 -6.29 -7.93 7.49
CA ASN A 258 -6.44 -7.07 8.67
C ASN A 258 -6.67 -5.61 8.30
N GLN A 259 -6.91 -5.33 7.01
CA GLN A 259 -7.26 -3.99 6.58
C GLN A 259 -8.68 -3.70 7.05
N LYS A 260 -8.86 -2.54 7.69
CA LYS A 260 -10.16 -2.08 8.15
C LYS A 260 -10.82 -1.23 7.07
N ASP A 261 -12.12 -1.41 6.89
CA ASP A 261 -12.96 -0.52 6.11
C ASP A 261 -13.29 0.77 6.88
N ASN A 262 -14.15 1.62 6.32
CA ASN A 262 -14.53 2.88 6.95
C ASN A 262 -15.27 2.69 8.27
N GLU A 263 -15.89 1.55 8.55
CA GLU A 263 -16.55 1.23 9.82
C GLU A 263 -15.61 0.54 10.81
N GLY A 264 -14.34 0.37 10.44
CA GLY A 264 -13.36 -0.33 11.26
C GLY A 264 -13.45 -1.85 11.12
N ASN A 265 -14.34 -2.37 10.27
CA ASN A 265 -14.52 -3.80 10.07
C ASN A 265 -13.37 -4.35 9.24
N THR A 266 -12.77 -5.44 9.70
CA THR A 266 -11.88 -6.27 8.89
C THR A 266 -12.71 -7.24 8.03
N PRO A 267 -12.13 -7.90 7.02
CA PRO A 267 -12.79 -9.00 6.32
C PRO A 267 -13.36 -10.06 7.28
N LEU A 268 -12.72 -10.28 8.43
CA LEU A 268 -13.18 -11.23 9.44
C LEU A 268 -14.43 -10.75 10.19
N HIS A 269 -14.60 -9.44 10.43
CA HIS A 269 -15.85 -8.88 10.95
C HIS A 269 -17.00 -9.06 9.96
N MET A 270 -16.74 -8.77 8.67
CA MET A 270 -17.73 -8.97 7.61
C MET A 270 -18.11 -10.45 7.48
N LEU A 271 -17.14 -11.34 7.67
CA LEU A 271 -17.37 -12.78 7.67
C LEU A 271 -18.27 -13.22 8.83
N ALA A 272 -17.98 -12.70 10.03
CA ALA A 272 -18.77 -12.99 11.23
C ALA A 272 -20.22 -12.50 11.12
N ALA A 273 -20.46 -11.41 10.40
CA ALA A 273 -21.81 -10.90 10.10
C ALA A 273 -22.48 -11.59 8.89
N SER A 274 -21.74 -12.38 8.11
CA SER A 274 -22.21 -12.98 6.86
C SER A 274 -22.91 -14.32 7.11
N THR A 275 -23.93 -14.60 6.29
CA THR A 275 -24.60 -15.91 6.22
C THR A 275 -23.85 -16.93 5.35
N CYS A 276 -22.72 -16.55 4.73
CA CYS A 276 -21.99 -17.36 3.77
C CYS A 276 -21.28 -18.55 4.44
N PHE A 277 -21.93 -19.72 4.48
CA PHE A 277 -21.53 -20.88 5.29
C PHE A 277 -20.90 -22.03 4.48
N HIS A 278 -19.69 -21.85 3.92
CA HIS A 278 -19.01 -22.96 3.24
C HIS A 278 -17.49 -22.97 3.42
N LEU A 279 -16.91 -24.19 3.41
CA LEU A 279 -15.51 -24.67 3.55
C LEU A 279 -14.32 -23.69 3.41
N VAL A 280 -14.48 -22.58 2.71
CA VAL A 280 -13.47 -21.52 2.56
C VAL A 280 -13.39 -20.61 3.82
N LEU A 281 -14.41 -20.64 4.70
CA LEU A 281 -14.41 -19.95 6.00
C LEU A 281 -13.27 -20.38 6.94
N ASN A 282 -13.02 -21.69 7.06
CA ASN A 282 -11.90 -22.20 7.85
C ASN A 282 -10.56 -21.65 7.33
N GLN A 283 -10.43 -21.39 6.03
CA GLN A 283 -9.17 -20.89 5.48
C GLN A 283 -8.89 -19.45 5.89
N LEU A 284 -9.92 -18.61 6.06
CA LEU A 284 -9.75 -17.22 6.50
C LEU A 284 -9.59 -17.14 8.02
N ILE A 285 -10.42 -17.85 8.78
CA ILE A 285 -10.42 -17.87 10.24
C ILE A 285 -9.13 -18.53 10.77
N CYS A 286 -8.68 -19.61 10.15
CA CYS A 286 -7.43 -20.30 10.52
C CYS A 286 -6.20 -19.72 9.83
N HIS A 287 -6.33 -18.63 9.05
CA HIS A 287 -5.16 -18.04 8.41
C HIS A 287 -4.20 -17.50 9.48
N PRO A 288 -2.90 -17.86 9.49
CA PRO A 288 -1.97 -17.47 10.55
C PRO A 288 -1.79 -15.96 10.75
N LEU A 289 -2.12 -15.18 9.72
CA LEU A 289 -2.02 -13.71 9.73
C LEU A 289 -3.34 -13.01 10.06
N ALA A 290 -4.46 -13.72 10.23
CA ALA A 290 -5.75 -13.10 10.52
C ALA A 290 -5.82 -12.66 11.99
N ASP A 291 -6.14 -11.38 12.22
CA ASP A 291 -6.34 -10.83 13.55
C ASP A 291 -7.79 -11.02 14.01
N LYS A 292 -7.99 -12.00 14.89
CA LYS A 292 -9.29 -12.35 15.48
C LYS A 292 -9.72 -11.40 16.61
N CYS A 293 -8.78 -10.60 17.12
CA CYS A 293 -8.99 -9.70 18.25
C CYS A 293 -9.09 -8.23 17.83
N ALA A 294 -9.12 -7.96 16.53
CA ALA A 294 -9.28 -6.61 16.00
C ALA A 294 -10.64 -6.04 16.43
N PHE A 295 -10.66 -4.79 16.91
CA PHE A 295 -11.90 -4.07 17.20
C PHE A 295 -12.36 -3.20 16.02
N ASN A 296 -13.65 -3.17 15.71
CA ASN A 296 -14.26 -2.19 14.81
C ASN A 296 -14.56 -0.86 15.54
N LYS A 297 -15.22 0.10 14.87
CA LYS A 297 -15.58 1.39 15.48
C LYS A 297 -16.63 1.27 16.59
N GLU A 298 -17.40 0.20 16.62
CA GLU A 298 -18.34 -0.13 17.69
C GLU A 298 -17.67 -0.85 18.86
N ASN A 299 -16.34 -1.00 18.81
CA ASN A 299 -15.54 -1.72 19.79
C ASN A 299 -15.96 -3.20 19.94
N LEU A 300 -16.44 -3.78 18.84
CA LEU A 300 -16.76 -5.21 18.71
C LEU A 300 -15.63 -5.93 18.01
N THR A 301 -15.32 -7.14 18.46
CA THR A 301 -14.48 -8.09 17.73
C THR A 301 -15.31 -8.89 16.72
N PRO A 302 -14.68 -9.59 15.75
CA PRO A 302 -15.39 -10.55 14.92
C PRO A 302 -16.18 -11.58 15.72
N ARG A 303 -15.65 -12.01 16.88
CA ARG A 303 -16.34 -12.96 17.75
C ARG A 303 -17.60 -12.35 18.35
N ASP A 304 -17.53 -11.10 18.82
CA ASP A 304 -18.69 -10.41 19.40
C ASP A 304 -19.82 -10.25 18.37
N ILE A 305 -19.46 -9.94 17.12
CA ILE A 305 -20.40 -9.90 15.99
C ILE A 305 -21.01 -11.29 15.74
N ALA A 306 -20.19 -12.35 15.70
CA ALA A 306 -20.70 -13.70 15.46
C ALA A 306 -21.68 -14.15 16.57
N THR A 307 -21.49 -13.69 17.81
CA THR A 307 -22.38 -14.01 18.94
C THR A 307 -23.64 -13.15 19.01
N SER A 308 -23.63 -11.94 18.44
CA SER A 308 -24.80 -11.05 18.45
C SER A 308 -25.80 -11.35 17.35
N VAL A 309 -25.36 -12.04 16.28
CA VAL A 309 -26.22 -12.51 15.19
C VAL A 309 -26.84 -13.84 15.63
N ASP A 310 -27.94 -13.76 16.37
CA ASP A 310 -28.61 -14.91 16.98
C ASP A 310 -29.14 -15.89 15.91
N SER A 311 -28.39 -16.94 15.62
CA SER A 311 -28.83 -18.07 14.81
C SER A 311 -27.99 -19.31 15.14
N PHE A 312 -28.65 -20.45 15.25
CA PHE A 312 -28.17 -21.80 15.62
C PHE A 312 -26.94 -22.32 14.82
N ARG A 313 -26.37 -21.51 13.94
CA ARG A 313 -25.32 -21.86 12.96
C ARG A 313 -24.00 -21.07 13.12
N LEU A 314 -23.96 -20.00 13.93
CA LEU A 314 -22.73 -19.22 14.19
C LEU A 314 -21.89 -19.74 15.38
N TYR A 315 -22.38 -20.76 16.10
CA TYR A 315 -21.63 -21.39 17.19
C TYR A 315 -20.27 -21.92 16.71
N GLU A 316 -20.21 -22.59 15.56
CA GLU A 316 -18.95 -23.09 14.99
C GLU A 316 -17.95 -21.98 14.67
N VAL A 317 -18.41 -20.84 14.13
CA VAL A 317 -17.54 -19.68 13.83
C VAL A 317 -17.06 -19.04 15.12
N SER A 318 -17.93 -18.85 16.11
CA SER A 318 -17.58 -18.30 17.42
C SER A 318 -16.59 -19.20 18.20
N CYS A 319 -16.65 -20.52 18.01
CA CYS A 319 -15.70 -21.46 18.62
C CYS A 319 -14.32 -21.41 17.94
N GLN A 320 -14.26 -21.00 16.67
CA GLN A 320 -13.03 -20.89 15.90
C GLN A 320 -12.39 -19.49 15.96
N LEU A 321 -13.15 -18.47 16.37
CA LEU A 321 -12.70 -17.09 16.61
C LEU A 321 -12.21 -16.88 18.05
#